data_AF-A0A5C7XIW3-F1
#
_entry.id   AF-A0A5C7XIW3-F1
#
_cell.length_a   1.000
_cell.length_b   1.000
_cell.length_c   1.000
_cell.angle_alpha   90.00
_cell.angle_beta   90.00
_cell.angle_gamma   90.00
#
_symmetry.space_group_name_H-M   'P 1'
#
loop_
_entity.id
_entity.type
_entity.pdbx_description
1 polymer ?
#
loop_
_entity_poly.entity_id
_entity_poly.type
_entity_poly.pdbx_seq_one_letter_code
_entity_poly.pdbx_strand_id
1 'polypeptide(L)'
;MCTRLVYLGPNGNIITGRSMDWKLDLATDLWSMPRGVKRDGRAGANSIEWTAKYGSVVATGYNICTTDGLNEAGLSANLLWLAESVYPHYDGSRPGLCISIWAQYVLDNFATVAEAVAALSAEPFEVVTDGVPGEDRLATLHLSLSDATGDSAIVEYVDGKQVIHHGRQYQVMTNSPIFEQQLAVNSYWEQLGGTVMLPGTNRAADRFARASFYVNAIPKSEDLKIALASVLSVVRNVSVPFGISTPNEPNISSTRWRTVAHHTRKLYCFESALTPNVFWVDLNKLDFDEGAPVRKLALGSDDSNVFAGETSASFEAAEAFTFLGLNK
;
A
#
# COMPACT_ATOMS: atom_id res chain seq x y z
N MET A 1 5.83 -2.36 -10.95
CA MET A 1 6.75 -2.43 -9.80
C MET A 1 6.25 -1.51 -8.69
N CYS A 2 6.63 -1.70 -7.44
CA CYS A 2 6.29 -0.76 -6.36
C CYS A 2 7.46 -0.71 -5.37
N THR A 3 7.60 0.37 -4.62
CA THR A 3 8.47 0.46 -3.46
C THR A 3 7.72 1.08 -2.30
N ARG A 4 7.88 0.53 -1.11
CA ARG A 4 7.36 1.06 0.15
C ARG A 4 8.51 1.22 1.14
N LEU A 5 8.47 2.29 1.93
CA LEU A 5 9.42 2.54 3.01
C LEU A 5 8.72 3.11 4.26
N VAL A 6 9.28 2.85 5.44
CA VAL A 6 8.85 3.42 6.71
C VAL A 6 10.00 4.25 7.29
N TYR A 7 9.75 5.53 7.44
CA TYR A 7 10.63 6.42 8.17
C TYR A 7 10.32 6.33 9.66
N LEU A 8 11.34 5.93 10.42
CA LEU A 8 11.34 5.93 11.88
C LEU A 8 11.97 7.24 12.36
N GLY A 9 11.12 8.20 12.74
CA GLY A 9 11.53 9.48 13.31
C GLY A 9 11.51 9.51 14.85
N PRO A 10 12.04 10.59 15.46
CA PRO A 10 12.03 10.79 16.90
C PRO A 10 10.59 10.93 17.44
N ASN A 11 10.40 10.63 18.72
CA ASN A 11 9.15 10.87 19.46
C ASN A 11 7.87 10.31 18.78
N GLY A 12 7.99 9.16 18.12
CA GLY A 12 6.85 8.52 17.44
C GLY A 12 6.44 9.22 16.13
N ASN A 13 7.32 10.04 15.55
CA ASN A 13 7.10 10.62 14.22
C ASN A 13 7.32 9.56 13.12
N ILE A 14 6.33 8.68 12.95
CA ILE A 14 6.36 7.57 12.00
C ILE A 14 5.62 7.96 10.72
N ILE A 15 6.24 7.69 9.59
CA ILE A 15 5.72 8.03 8.26
C ILE A 15 6.01 6.88 7.29
N THR A 16 4.98 6.39 6.61
CA THR A 16 5.11 5.43 5.51
C THR A 16 5.05 6.16 4.18
N GLY A 17 5.94 5.82 3.26
CA GLY A 17 5.95 6.32 1.89
C GLY A 17 5.87 5.17 0.88
N ARG A 18 5.17 5.36 -0.23
CA ARG A 18 5.04 4.36 -1.29
C ARG A 18 5.05 4.99 -2.68
N SER A 19 5.65 4.28 -3.66
CA SER A 19 5.39 4.47 -5.09
C SER A 19 4.50 3.35 -5.65
N MET A 20 3.55 3.73 -6.52
CA MET A 20 2.78 2.80 -7.34
C MET A 20 3.31 2.85 -8.77
N ASP A 21 3.88 1.75 -9.25
CA ASP A 21 4.40 1.68 -10.62
C ASP A 21 3.61 0.65 -11.44
N TRP A 22 2.89 1.16 -12.45
CA TRP A 22 1.96 0.38 -13.26
C TRP A 22 1.98 0.80 -14.73
N LYS A 23 1.75 -0.17 -15.62
CA LYS A 23 1.85 0.03 -17.06
C LYS A 23 0.72 0.91 -17.60
N LEU A 24 -0.49 0.74 -17.10
CA LEU A 24 -1.69 1.45 -17.57
C LEU A 24 -2.10 2.54 -16.57
N ASP A 25 -3.04 3.39 -16.97
CA ASP A 25 -3.79 4.19 -16.00
C ASP A 25 -4.53 3.22 -15.05
N LEU A 26 -4.50 3.53 -13.76
CA LEU A 26 -5.19 2.76 -12.72
C LEU A 26 -6.59 3.31 -12.46
N ALA A 27 -6.96 4.49 -12.99
CA ALA A 27 -8.18 5.18 -12.63
C ALA A 27 -8.35 5.24 -11.09
N THR A 28 -7.27 5.60 -10.41
CA THR A 28 -7.23 5.68 -8.94
C THR A 28 -8.12 6.83 -8.48
N ASP A 29 -8.93 6.56 -7.47
CA ASP A 29 -9.63 7.61 -6.71
C ASP A 29 -9.33 7.42 -5.23
N LEU A 30 -9.49 8.48 -4.43
CA LEU A 30 -9.43 8.36 -2.98
C LEU A 30 -10.84 8.21 -2.42
N TRP A 31 -10.98 7.34 -1.41
CA TRP A 31 -12.25 7.05 -0.78
C TRP A 31 -12.15 7.18 0.74
N SER A 32 -13.13 7.87 1.33
CA SER A 32 -13.36 7.91 2.78
C SER A 32 -14.42 6.88 3.12
N MET A 33 -14.00 5.84 3.84
CA MET A 33 -14.83 4.69 4.19
C MET A 33 -15.16 4.73 5.69
N PRO A 34 -16.44 4.80 6.09
CA PRO A 34 -16.83 4.91 7.50
C PRO A 34 -16.79 3.57 8.24
N ARG A 35 -16.88 3.62 9.58
CA ARG A 35 -17.09 2.46 10.45
C ARG A 35 -18.48 1.84 10.21
N GLY A 36 -18.71 0.65 10.75
CA GLY A 36 -20.02 -0.01 10.76
C GLY A 36 -20.45 -0.58 9.41
N VAL A 37 -19.67 -0.40 8.35
CA VAL A 37 -19.97 -0.97 7.03
C VAL A 37 -19.79 -2.48 7.07
N LYS A 38 -20.87 -3.23 6.76
CA LYS A 38 -20.82 -4.67 6.55
C LYS A 38 -20.13 -4.99 5.22
N ARG A 39 -19.23 -5.96 5.21
CA ARG A 39 -18.46 -6.37 4.04
C ARG A 39 -18.46 -7.87 3.87
N ASP A 40 -18.39 -8.24 2.60
CA ASP A 40 -18.33 -9.61 2.09
C ASP A 40 -16.97 -9.82 1.43
N GLY A 41 -16.34 -10.96 1.68
CA GLY A 41 -15.00 -11.30 1.20
C GLY A 41 -14.91 -11.55 -0.30
N ARG A 42 -16.04 -11.56 -1.03
CA ARG A 42 -16.13 -11.68 -2.50
C ARG A 42 -15.60 -13.01 -3.10
N ALA A 43 -15.34 -14.01 -2.28
CA ALA A 43 -14.82 -15.33 -2.67
C ALA A 43 -15.92 -16.40 -2.88
N GLY A 44 -17.14 -15.97 -3.25
CA GLY A 44 -18.28 -16.87 -3.48
C GLY A 44 -19.07 -17.21 -2.21
N ALA A 45 -19.63 -18.42 -2.14
CA ALA A 45 -20.59 -18.81 -1.09
C ALA A 45 -19.97 -18.91 0.31
N ASN A 46 -18.67 -19.22 0.40
CA ASN A 46 -17.93 -19.34 1.65
C ASN A 46 -17.04 -18.10 1.89
N SER A 47 -17.50 -16.91 1.49
CA SER A 47 -16.77 -15.68 1.76
C SER A 47 -16.81 -15.35 3.25
N ILE A 48 -15.71 -14.82 3.79
CA ILE A 48 -15.78 -14.22 5.13
C ILE A 48 -16.65 -12.96 5.10
N GLU A 49 -17.31 -12.67 6.22
CA GLU A 49 -18.05 -11.44 6.42
C GLU A 49 -17.53 -10.71 7.66
N TRP A 50 -17.55 -9.39 7.63
CA TRP A 50 -17.19 -8.58 8.79
C TRP A 50 -17.93 -7.24 8.79
N THR A 51 -17.81 -6.51 9.89
CA THR A 51 -18.27 -5.12 10.02
C THR A 51 -17.05 -4.26 10.33
N ALA A 52 -16.84 -3.19 9.56
CA ALA A 52 -15.67 -2.33 9.72
C ALA A 52 -15.64 -1.68 11.11
N LYS A 53 -14.57 -1.90 11.87
CA LYS A 53 -14.37 -1.31 13.20
C LYS A 53 -13.73 0.07 13.12
N TYR A 54 -12.92 0.30 12.10
CA TYR A 54 -12.22 1.55 11.85
C TYR A 54 -12.61 2.14 10.50
N GLY A 55 -12.76 3.46 10.48
CA GLY A 55 -12.83 4.23 9.24
C GLY A 55 -11.45 4.39 8.60
N SER A 56 -11.43 4.58 7.29
CA SER A 56 -10.18 4.65 6.52
C SER A 56 -10.27 5.57 5.31
N VAL A 57 -9.13 6.18 4.97
CA VAL A 57 -8.92 6.76 3.64
C VAL A 57 -8.09 5.78 2.81
N VAL A 58 -8.57 5.45 1.60
CA VAL A 58 -7.94 4.46 0.72
C VAL A 58 -7.76 4.98 -0.69
N ALA A 59 -6.71 4.52 -1.38
CA ALA A 59 -6.52 4.70 -2.81
C ALA A 59 -6.86 3.41 -3.55
N THR A 60 -7.76 3.51 -4.52
CA THR A 60 -8.26 2.35 -5.27
C THR A 60 -7.47 2.08 -6.54
N GLY A 61 -7.54 0.84 -7.01
CA GLY A 61 -7.21 0.47 -8.39
C GLY A 61 -8.51 0.18 -9.13
N TYR A 62 -8.71 0.83 -10.28
CA TYR A 62 -9.87 0.74 -11.17
C TYR A 62 -11.23 0.92 -10.48
N ASN A 63 -11.26 1.49 -9.27
CA ASN A 63 -12.42 1.43 -8.36
C ASN A 63 -13.00 0.03 -8.19
N ILE A 64 -12.16 -0.99 -8.10
CA ILE A 64 -12.57 -2.38 -7.82
C ILE A 64 -11.74 -3.06 -6.74
N CYS A 65 -10.67 -2.42 -6.28
CA CYS A 65 -9.83 -2.91 -5.21
C CYS A 65 -9.24 -1.78 -4.39
N THR A 66 -8.98 -2.04 -3.11
CA THR A 66 -8.19 -1.17 -2.25
C THR A 66 -6.73 -1.54 -2.42
N THR A 67 -5.92 -0.61 -2.92
CA THR A 67 -4.48 -0.86 -3.15
C THR A 67 -3.60 -0.27 -2.06
N ASP A 68 -4.04 0.83 -1.44
CA ASP A 68 -3.29 1.61 -0.45
C ASP A 68 -4.27 2.24 0.54
N GLY A 69 -3.82 2.51 1.77
CA GLY A 69 -4.61 3.35 2.68
C GLY A 69 -4.03 3.53 4.07
N LEU A 70 -4.74 4.35 4.83
CA LEU A 70 -4.51 4.65 6.24
C LEU A 70 -5.86 4.64 6.97
N ASN A 71 -5.95 3.90 8.07
CA ASN A 71 -7.13 3.96 8.93
C ASN A 71 -6.96 5.01 10.04
N GLU A 72 -8.07 5.36 10.68
CA GLU A 72 -8.10 6.37 11.74
C GLU A 72 -7.38 5.96 13.04
N ALA A 73 -6.97 4.70 13.19
CA ALA A 73 -6.11 4.24 14.28
C ALA A 73 -4.62 4.46 13.97
N GLY A 74 -4.29 4.80 12.72
CA GLY A 74 -2.92 5.01 12.27
C GLY A 74 -2.26 3.75 11.70
N LEU A 75 -3.02 2.71 11.34
CA LEU A 75 -2.53 1.56 10.58
C LEU A 75 -2.57 1.86 9.08
N SER A 76 -1.45 1.68 8.40
CA SER A 76 -1.36 1.75 6.94
C SER A 76 -1.20 0.35 6.35
N ALA A 77 -1.87 0.13 5.23
CA ALA A 77 -1.80 -1.10 4.44
C ALA A 77 -1.52 -0.77 2.97
N ASN A 78 -0.61 -1.52 2.35
CA ASN A 78 -0.23 -1.33 0.95
C ASN A 78 -0.13 -2.70 0.25
N LEU A 79 -0.85 -2.88 -0.87
CA LEU A 79 -0.68 -4.03 -1.77
C LEU A 79 0.35 -3.68 -2.85
N LEU A 80 1.44 -4.41 -2.88
CA LEU A 80 2.48 -4.30 -3.90
C LEU A 80 2.41 -5.53 -4.81
N TRP A 81 2.76 -5.37 -6.10
CA TRP A 81 2.87 -6.51 -7.00
C TRP A 81 3.97 -7.48 -6.51
N LEU A 82 3.85 -8.78 -6.75
CA LEU A 82 4.90 -9.77 -6.52
C LEU A 82 4.70 -10.91 -7.51
N ALA A 83 5.48 -10.94 -8.60
CA ALA A 83 5.30 -11.91 -9.67
C ALA A 83 5.48 -13.37 -9.20
N GLU A 84 6.29 -13.53 -8.14
CA GLU A 84 6.66 -14.78 -7.51
C GLU A 84 5.61 -15.31 -6.53
N SER A 85 4.51 -14.57 -6.27
CA SER A 85 3.45 -15.06 -5.38
C SER A 85 2.73 -16.27 -5.98
N VAL A 86 2.60 -17.31 -5.16
CA VAL A 86 1.77 -18.49 -5.45
C VAL A 86 0.78 -18.64 -4.30
N TYR A 87 -0.51 -18.39 -4.59
CA TYR A 87 -1.60 -18.54 -3.62
C TYR A 87 -2.03 -20.00 -3.50
N PRO A 88 -2.65 -20.39 -2.36
CA PRO A 88 -3.27 -21.69 -2.24
C PRO A 88 -4.37 -21.88 -3.29
N HIS A 89 -4.55 -23.11 -3.76
CA HIS A 89 -5.69 -23.46 -4.60
C HIS A 89 -6.98 -23.35 -3.79
N TYR A 90 -7.88 -22.47 -4.19
CA TYR A 90 -9.15 -22.26 -3.52
C TYR A 90 -10.25 -23.15 -4.12
N ASP A 91 -10.74 -24.10 -3.33
CA ASP A 91 -11.85 -25.00 -3.69
C ASP A 91 -13.18 -24.64 -2.98
N GLY A 92 -13.18 -23.57 -2.18
CA GLY A 92 -14.32 -23.13 -1.39
C GLY A 92 -14.59 -23.92 -0.11
N SER A 93 -13.75 -24.91 0.24
CA SER A 93 -13.88 -25.69 1.47
C SER A 93 -13.58 -24.89 2.74
N ARG A 94 -12.71 -23.88 2.65
CA ARG A 94 -12.39 -22.92 3.72
C ARG A 94 -12.96 -21.54 3.40
N PRO A 95 -13.16 -20.68 4.42
CA PRO A 95 -13.57 -19.32 4.18
C PRO A 95 -12.57 -18.57 3.29
N GLY A 96 -13.07 -17.82 2.31
CA GLY A 96 -12.25 -17.11 1.33
C GLY A 96 -12.32 -15.58 1.47
N LEU A 97 -11.24 -14.93 1.06
CA LEU A 97 -11.15 -13.47 0.91
C LEU A 97 -10.47 -13.13 -0.42
N CYS A 98 -11.16 -12.44 -1.31
CA CYS A 98 -10.55 -11.97 -2.55
C CYS A 98 -9.46 -10.93 -2.28
N ILE A 99 -8.40 -11.02 -3.07
CA ILE A 99 -7.24 -10.16 -2.94
C ILE A 99 -7.57 -8.66 -3.13
N SER A 100 -8.61 -8.36 -3.90
CA SER A 100 -9.12 -7.00 -4.16
C SER A 100 -9.53 -6.25 -2.89
N ILE A 101 -9.97 -6.96 -1.85
CA ILE A 101 -10.46 -6.41 -0.59
C ILE A 101 -9.53 -6.74 0.59
N TRP A 102 -8.38 -7.38 0.33
CA TRP A 102 -7.48 -7.86 1.40
C TRP A 102 -6.88 -6.73 2.25
N ALA A 103 -6.33 -5.68 1.63
CA ALA A 103 -5.86 -4.51 2.37
C ALA A 103 -7.00 -3.80 3.12
N GLN A 104 -8.20 -3.79 2.52
CA GLN A 104 -9.36 -3.18 3.15
C GLN A 104 -9.79 -3.95 4.41
N TYR A 105 -9.83 -5.29 4.34
CA TYR A 105 -10.09 -6.14 5.51
C TYR A 105 -9.15 -5.80 6.67
N VAL A 106 -7.86 -5.59 6.38
CA VAL A 106 -6.89 -5.24 7.42
C VAL A 106 -7.14 -3.84 7.99
N LEU A 107 -7.35 -2.83 7.13
CA LEU A 107 -7.64 -1.47 7.56
C LEU A 107 -8.92 -1.36 8.39
N ASP A 108 -9.91 -2.20 8.10
CA ASP A 108 -11.19 -2.20 8.81
C ASP A 108 -11.13 -2.82 10.20
N ASN A 109 -10.27 -3.81 10.40
CA ASN A 109 -10.38 -4.72 11.54
C ASN A 109 -9.33 -4.47 12.63
N PHE A 110 -8.20 -3.83 12.31
CA PHE A 110 -7.05 -3.76 13.19
C PHE A 110 -6.54 -2.32 13.39
N ALA A 111 -6.10 -2.01 14.61
CA ALA A 111 -5.46 -0.74 14.91
C ALA A 111 -3.93 -0.78 14.79
N THR A 112 -3.33 -1.96 14.96
CA THR A 112 -1.88 -2.15 15.01
C THR A 112 -1.42 -3.29 14.11
N VAL A 113 -0.15 -3.27 13.72
CA VAL A 113 0.50 -4.35 12.98
C VAL A 113 0.46 -5.65 13.79
N ALA A 114 0.73 -5.57 15.10
CA ALA A 114 0.71 -6.73 15.98
C ALA A 114 -0.66 -7.43 16.02
N GLU A 115 -1.76 -6.67 16.09
CA GLU A 115 -3.13 -7.22 16.01
C GLU A 115 -3.38 -7.92 14.67
N ALA A 116 -3.01 -7.26 13.55
CA ALA A 116 -3.18 -7.82 12.22
C ALA A 116 -2.37 -9.11 12.03
N VAL A 117 -1.10 -9.12 12.45
CA VAL A 117 -0.22 -10.29 12.37
C VAL A 117 -0.78 -11.44 13.21
N ALA A 118 -1.21 -11.19 14.45
CA ALA A 118 -1.79 -12.22 15.30
C ALA A 118 -3.03 -12.86 14.67
N ALA A 119 -3.90 -12.05 14.05
CA ALA A 119 -5.09 -12.54 13.37
C ALA A 119 -4.77 -13.31 12.08
N LEU A 120 -3.87 -12.79 11.24
CA LEU A 120 -3.50 -13.44 9.98
C LEU A 120 -2.73 -14.75 10.19
N SER A 121 -1.87 -14.81 11.22
CA SER A 121 -1.10 -16.03 11.57
C SER A 121 -1.99 -17.19 12.03
N ALA A 122 -3.24 -16.93 12.41
CA ALA A 122 -4.22 -17.97 12.70
C ALA A 122 -4.86 -18.56 11.43
N GLU A 123 -4.53 -18.03 10.25
CA GLU A 123 -5.07 -18.40 8.94
C GLU A 123 -6.60 -18.53 8.91
N PRO A 124 -7.35 -17.48 9.29
CA PRO A 124 -8.81 -17.55 9.40
C PRO A 124 -9.53 -17.71 8.05
N PHE A 125 -8.82 -17.44 6.94
CA PHE A 125 -9.32 -17.54 5.58
C PHE A 125 -8.18 -17.80 4.59
N GLU A 126 -8.55 -18.17 3.37
CA GLU A 126 -7.65 -18.25 2.21
C GLU A 126 -7.75 -16.97 1.38
N VAL A 127 -6.61 -16.37 1.04
CA VAL A 127 -6.57 -15.25 0.09
C VAL A 127 -6.69 -15.80 -1.32
N VAL A 128 -7.69 -15.31 -2.04
CA VAL A 128 -8.04 -15.80 -3.37
C VAL A 128 -7.74 -14.73 -4.42
N THR A 129 -7.07 -15.14 -5.50
CA THR A 129 -6.75 -14.26 -6.64
C THR A 129 -7.59 -14.61 -7.88
N ASP A 130 -7.71 -13.65 -8.80
CA ASP A 130 -8.35 -13.81 -10.10
C ASP A 130 -7.62 -12.92 -11.15
N GLY A 131 -8.06 -12.96 -12.40
CA GLY A 131 -7.52 -12.21 -13.52
C GLY A 131 -7.51 -10.69 -13.30
N VAL A 132 -6.41 -10.06 -13.70
CA VAL A 132 -6.32 -8.59 -13.74
C VAL A 132 -7.18 -8.07 -14.90
N PRO A 133 -8.08 -7.09 -14.69
CA PRO A 133 -8.91 -6.57 -15.76
C PRO A 133 -8.11 -6.11 -16.98
N GLY A 134 -8.47 -6.65 -18.15
CA GLY A 134 -7.80 -6.32 -19.42
C GLY A 134 -6.46 -7.01 -19.65
N GLU A 135 -6.05 -7.94 -18.78
CA GLU A 135 -4.81 -8.70 -18.93
C GLU A 135 -5.04 -10.22 -18.79
N ASP A 136 -4.23 -11.01 -19.50
CA ASP A 136 -4.25 -12.48 -19.45
C ASP A 136 -3.29 -12.99 -18.36
N ARG A 137 -3.47 -12.51 -17.12
CA ARG A 137 -2.71 -12.97 -15.94
C ARG A 137 -3.46 -12.74 -14.64
N LEU A 138 -3.15 -13.55 -13.63
CA LEU A 138 -3.68 -13.41 -12.27
C LEU A 138 -3.03 -12.25 -11.51
N ALA A 139 -3.74 -11.68 -10.55
CA ALA A 139 -3.20 -10.68 -9.64
C ALA A 139 -2.25 -11.32 -8.61
N THR A 140 -0.96 -11.08 -8.75
CA THR A 140 0.06 -11.57 -7.82
C THR A 140 0.63 -10.39 -7.02
N LEU A 141 0.28 -10.34 -5.74
CA LEU A 141 0.55 -9.23 -4.83
C LEU A 141 1.06 -9.79 -3.49
N HIS A 142 1.63 -8.91 -2.70
CA HIS A 142 1.91 -9.12 -1.28
C HIS A 142 1.47 -7.88 -0.49
N LEU A 143 1.16 -8.09 0.78
CA LEU A 143 0.64 -7.06 1.67
C LEU A 143 1.73 -6.55 2.59
N SER A 144 1.89 -5.23 2.66
CA SER A 144 2.77 -4.57 3.62
C SER A 144 1.94 -3.74 4.61
N LEU A 145 2.32 -3.78 5.89
CA LEU A 145 1.63 -3.12 7.00
C LEU A 145 2.61 -2.29 7.82
N SER A 146 2.13 -1.17 8.35
CA SER A 146 2.87 -0.30 9.29
C SER A 146 1.92 0.45 10.21
N ASP A 147 2.33 0.74 11.44
CA ASP A 147 1.50 1.50 12.38
C ASP A 147 2.24 2.66 13.06
N ALA A 148 1.51 3.38 13.92
CA ALA A 148 1.99 4.54 14.67
C ALA A 148 3.14 4.23 15.65
N THR A 149 3.41 2.97 15.97
CA THR A 149 4.55 2.57 16.82
C THR A 149 5.85 2.42 16.02
N GLY A 150 5.74 2.40 14.68
CA GLY A 150 6.84 2.13 13.77
C GLY A 150 7.01 0.65 13.46
N ASP A 151 6.11 -0.21 13.93
CA ASP A 151 6.12 -1.62 13.62
C ASP A 151 5.82 -1.85 12.13
N SER A 152 6.25 -2.99 11.59
CA SER A 152 6.06 -3.34 10.19
C SER A 152 5.87 -4.83 10.01
N ALA A 153 4.98 -5.21 9.10
CA ALA A 153 4.83 -6.59 8.68
C ALA A 153 4.65 -6.70 7.17
N ILE A 154 5.10 -7.83 6.64
CA ILE A 154 5.01 -8.18 5.22
C ILE A 154 4.42 -9.58 5.14
N VAL A 155 3.34 -9.72 4.38
CA VAL A 155 2.60 -10.97 4.22
C VAL A 155 2.66 -11.37 2.75
N GLU A 156 3.34 -12.48 2.48
CA GLU A 156 3.54 -13.05 1.15
C GLU A 156 2.87 -14.43 1.07
N TYR A 157 2.52 -14.85 -0.13
CA TYR A 157 2.12 -16.23 -0.41
C TYR A 157 3.17 -16.86 -1.31
N VAL A 158 3.98 -17.75 -0.75
CA VAL A 158 5.10 -18.41 -1.45
C VAL A 158 4.83 -19.91 -1.44
N ASP A 159 4.88 -20.54 -2.61
CA ASP A 159 4.56 -21.95 -2.80
C ASP A 159 3.21 -22.39 -2.16
N GLY A 160 2.20 -21.52 -2.25
CA GLY A 160 0.87 -21.77 -1.71
C GLY A 160 0.72 -21.55 -0.20
N LYS A 161 1.76 -21.08 0.49
CA LYS A 161 1.78 -20.88 1.94
C LYS A 161 1.93 -19.43 2.31
N GLN A 162 1.24 -19.01 3.37
CA GLN A 162 1.43 -17.68 3.94
C GLN A 162 2.79 -17.60 4.65
N VAL A 163 3.55 -16.55 4.34
CA VAL A 163 4.82 -16.23 4.97
C VAL A 163 4.71 -14.81 5.53
N ILE A 164 4.91 -14.66 6.84
CA ILE A 164 4.88 -13.35 7.52
C ILE A 164 6.27 -13.00 8.04
N HIS A 165 6.77 -11.85 7.61
CA HIS A 165 7.91 -11.20 8.24
C HIS A 165 7.39 -10.04 9.08
N HIS A 166 7.62 -10.08 10.40
CA HIS A 166 7.12 -9.09 11.35
C HIS A 166 8.27 -8.51 12.18
N GLY A 167 8.38 -7.18 12.17
CA GLY A 167 9.36 -6.45 12.96
C GLY A 167 9.60 -5.04 12.45
N ARG A 168 9.83 -4.11 13.39
CA ARG A 168 10.14 -2.70 13.15
C ARG A 168 11.36 -2.47 12.23
N GLN A 169 12.28 -3.42 12.15
CA GLN A 169 13.44 -3.36 11.25
C GLN A 169 13.08 -3.49 9.76
N TYR A 170 11.90 -4.03 9.43
CA TYR A 170 11.45 -4.23 8.04
C TYR A 170 10.84 -2.93 7.47
N GLN A 171 11.66 -1.88 7.44
CA GLN A 171 11.25 -0.56 7.00
C GLN A 171 10.97 -0.51 5.49
N VAL A 172 11.71 -1.26 4.68
CA VAL A 172 11.66 -1.17 3.21
C VAL A 172 11.17 -2.47 2.61
N MET A 173 10.38 -2.35 1.55
CA MET A 173 9.87 -3.46 0.77
C MET A 173 9.72 -3.04 -0.68
N THR A 174 10.03 -3.94 -1.60
CA THR A 174 9.78 -3.78 -3.03
C THR A 174 8.97 -4.97 -3.57
N ASN A 175 8.59 -4.90 -4.83
CA ASN A 175 7.67 -5.84 -5.47
C ASN A 175 8.29 -7.16 -5.96
N SER A 176 9.60 -7.39 -5.78
CA SER A 176 10.31 -8.59 -6.26
C SER A 176 11.79 -8.49 -5.82
N PRO A 177 12.48 -9.61 -5.58
CA PRO A 177 11.95 -10.97 -5.41
C PRO A 177 11.13 -11.12 -4.11
N ILE A 178 10.89 -12.34 -3.63
CA ILE A 178 10.32 -12.56 -2.27
C ILE A 178 11.15 -11.86 -1.20
N PHE A 179 10.53 -11.46 -0.09
CA PHE A 179 11.15 -10.54 0.86
C PHE A 179 12.47 -11.05 1.46
N GLU A 180 12.60 -12.35 1.75
CA GLU A 180 13.84 -12.94 2.26
C GLU A 180 15.02 -12.72 1.31
N GLN A 181 14.79 -12.83 0.00
CA GLN A 181 15.82 -12.57 -1.01
C GLN A 181 16.12 -11.08 -1.14
N GLN A 182 15.11 -10.20 -0.96
CA GLN A 182 15.35 -8.75 -0.92
C GLN A 182 16.31 -8.39 0.23
N LEU A 183 16.10 -8.95 1.41
CA LEU A 183 16.99 -8.77 2.56
C LEU A 183 18.41 -9.26 2.26
N ALA A 184 18.55 -10.45 1.67
CA ALA A 184 19.85 -11.02 1.33
C ALA A 184 20.63 -10.14 0.36
N VAL A 185 20.00 -9.65 -0.72
CA VAL A 185 20.65 -8.76 -1.70
C VAL A 185 21.02 -7.42 -1.07
N ASN A 186 20.17 -6.87 -0.20
CA ASN A 186 20.47 -5.60 0.46
C ASN A 186 21.68 -5.68 1.39
N SER A 187 21.92 -6.84 2.03
CA SER A 187 23.07 -7.03 2.92
C SER A 187 24.43 -6.81 2.22
N TYR A 188 24.51 -7.07 0.91
CA TYR A 188 25.69 -6.76 0.11
C TYR A 188 25.89 -5.24 -0.05
N TRP A 189 24.82 -4.51 -0.36
CA TRP A 189 24.88 -3.05 -0.55
C TRP A 189 25.20 -2.30 0.75
N GLU A 190 24.75 -2.81 1.89
CA GLU A 190 25.09 -2.25 3.21
C GLU A 190 26.60 -2.29 3.50
N GLN A 191 27.30 -3.33 3.06
CA GLN A 191 28.76 -3.46 3.26
C GLN A 191 29.57 -2.44 2.46
N LEU A 192 29.07 -1.98 1.31
CA LEU A 192 29.77 -1.00 0.47
C LEU A 192 29.67 0.43 1.02
N GLY A 193 28.63 0.72 1.80
CA GLY A 193 28.30 2.06 2.28
C GLY A 193 27.66 2.92 1.18
N GLY A 194 26.40 3.35 1.38
CA GLY A 194 25.62 4.02 0.33
C GLY A 194 26.13 5.41 -0.11
N THR A 195 27.11 6.00 0.60
CA THR A 195 27.82 7.21 0.14
C THR A 195 28.97 6.90 -0.83
N VAL A 196 29.41 5.64 -0.91
CA VAL A 196 30.47 5.18 -1.82
C VAL A 196 29.87 4.76 -3.15
N MET A 197 28.87 3.88 -3.11
CA MET A 197 28.15 3.41 -4.29
C MET A 197 26.73 3.00 -3.92
N LEU A 198 25.78 3.35 -4.79
CA LEU A 198 24.42 2.81 -4.79
C LEU A 198 24.04 2.38 -6.19
N PRO A 199 23.27 1.29 -6.33
CA PRO A 199 22.78 0.86 -7.61
C PRO A 199 21.70 1.83 -8.11
N GLY A 200 21.85 2.33 -9.34
CA GLY A 200 21.05 3.43 -9.89
C GLY A 200 19.96 3.03 -10.87
N THR A 201 19.73 1.73 -11.11
CA THR A 201 18.73 1.29 -12.09
C THR A 201 17.32 1.24 -11.48
N ASN A 202 16.34 0.84 -12.29
CA ASN A 202 14.93 0.69 -11.88
C ASN A 202 14.59 -0.72 -11.37
N ARG A 203 15.57 -1.63 -11.31
CA ARG A 203 15.39 -2.97 -10.73
C ARG A 203 14.87 -2.85 -9.29
N ALA A 204 14.03 -3.79 -8.87
CA ALA A 204 13.46 -3.78 -7.52
C ALA A 204 14.56 -3.81 -6.44
N ALA A 205 15.57 -4.67 -6.59
CA ALA A 205 16.73 -4.71 -5.69
C ALA A 205 17.48 -3.37 -5.58
N ASP A 206 17.66 -2.67 -6.71
CA ASP A 206 18.34 -1.37 -6.73
C ASP A 206 17.55 -0.32 -5.95
N ARG A 207 16.23 -0.29 -6.17
CA ARG A 207 15.31 0.61 -5.46
C ARG A 207 15.25 0.27 -3.98
N PHE A 208 15.28 -1.01 -3.62
CA PHE A 208 15.38 -1.46 -2.23
C PHE A 208 16.64 -0.91 -1.56
N ALA A 209 17.81 -1.09 -2.18
CA ALA A 209 19.07 -0.61 -1.63
C ALA A 209 19.09 0.91 -1.44
N ARG A 210 18.62 1.66 -2.44
CA ARG A 210 18.50 3.13 -2.33
C ARG A 210 17.51 3.55 -1.23
N ALA A 211 16.33 2.95 -1.17
CA ALA A 211 15.34 3.27 -0.13
C ALA A 211 15.89 2.94 1.27
N SER A 212 16.52 1.77 1.44
CA SER A 212 17.08 1.30 2.71
C SER A 212 18.18 2.23 3.23
N PHE A 213 19.07 2.67 2.33
CA PHE A 213 20.08 3.66 2.66
C PHE A 213 19.44 5.02 3.01
N TYR A 214 18.66 5.60 2.10
CA TYR A 214 18.19 6.98 2.26
C TYR A 214 17.18 7.15 3.38
N VAL A 215 16.29 6.19 3.66
CA VAL A 215 15.32 6.31 4.78
C VAL A 215 16.01 6.42 6.14
N ASN A 216 17.23 5.88 6.24
CA ASN A 216 18.08 5.94 7.42
C ASN A 216 19.02 7.16 7.43
N ALA A 217 19.40 7.67 6.25
CA ALA A 217 20.28 8.83 6.11
C ALA A 217 19.57 10.19 6.18
N ILE A 218 18.27 10.27 5.84
CA ILE A 218 17.51 11.53 5.89
C ILE A 218 17.37 12.08 7.32
N PRO A 219 17.20 13.40 7.49
CA PRO A 219 17.10 14.03 8.81
C PRO A 219 16.03 13.40 9.69
N LYS A 220 16.41 13.03 10.92
CA LYS A 220 15.50 12.55 11.96
C LYS A 220 14.84 13.74 12.65
N SER A 221 13.83 14.34 12.00
CA SER A 221 13.15 15.56 12.44
C SER A 221 11.76 15.29 13.03
N GLU A 222 11.36 16.07 14.02
CA GLU A 222 9.97 16.20 14.51
C GLU A 222 9.14 17.21 13.71
N ASP A 223 9.83 18.13 13.02
CA ASP A 223 9.17 19.11 12.17
C ASP A 223 8.47 18.38 11.02
N LEU A 224 7.15 18.54 10.97
CA LEU A 224 6.28 17.88 10.01
C LEU A 224 6.69 18.16 8.56
N LYS A 225 7.03 19.42 8.25
CA LYS A 225 7.39 19.84 6.91
C LYS A 225 8.71 19.20 6.50
N ILE A 226 9.71 19.17 7.39
CA ILE A 226 10.99 18.53 7.13
C ILE A 226 10.82 17.02 6.94
N ALA A 227 10.06 16.36 7.81
CA ALA A 227 9.88 14.91 7.78
C ALA A 227 9.12 14.46 6.51
N LEU A 228 7.98 15.07 6.20
CA LEU A 228 7.21 14.75 4.99
C LEU A 228 8.01 15.03 3.71
N ALA A 229 8.69 16.18 3.62
CA ALA A 229 9.52 16.50 2.45
C ALA A 229 10.67 15.50 2.28
N SER A 230 11.31 15.09 3.38
CA SER A 230 12.39 14.11 3.35
C SER A 230 11.89 12.75 2.87
N VAL A 231 10.79 12.23 3.43
CA VAL A 231 10.21 10.95 3.01
C VAL A 231 9.79 10.99 1.55
N LEU A 232 9.05 12.02 1.12
CA LEU A 232 8.62 12.14 -0.27
C LEU A 232 9.82 12.25 -1.23
N SER A 233 10.92 12.88 -0.83
CA SER A 233 12.15 12.92 -1.64
C SER A 233 12.76 11.54 -1.85
N VAL A 234 12.74 10.66 -0.83
CA VAL A 234 13.22 9.28 -0.97
C VAL A 234 12.28 8.48 -1.85
N VAL A 235 10.96 8.61 -1.66
CA VAL A 235 9.96 7.94 -2.50
C VAL A 235 10.11 8.37 -3.98
N ARG A 236 10.36 9.65 -4.25
CA ARG A 236 10.69 10.14 -5.60
C ARG A 236 12.00 9.56 -6.13
N ASN A 237 13.04 9.43 -5.30
CA ASN A 237 14.33 8.83 -5.70
C ASN A 237 14.20 7.35 -6.13
N VAL A 238 13.28 6.61 -5.50
CA VAL A 238 13.00 5.21 -5.84
C VAL A 238 11.82 5.03 -6.78
N SER A 239 11.25 6.12 -7.29
CA SER A 239 10.25 6.06 -8.36
C SER A 239 10.91 5.72 -9.69
N VAL A 240 10.17 5.05 -10.56
CA VAL A 240 10.57 4.76 -11.93
C VAL A 240 10.09 5.90 -12.83
N PRO A 241 10.98 6.50 -13.65
CA PRO A 241 10.60 7.54 -14.60
C PRO A 241 9.38 7.17 -15.46
N PHE A 242 8.55 8.18 -15.75
CA PHE A 242 7.37 7.98 -16.59
C PHE A 242 7.76 7.75 -18.05
N GLY A 243 7.10 6.79 -18.71
CA GLY A 243 7.27 6.51 -20.14
C GLY A 243 8.43 5.59 -20.51
N ILE A 244 9.25 5.14 -19.55
CA ILE A 244 10.30 4.16 -19.83
C ILE A 244 9.84 2.73 -19.51
N SER A 245 10.13 1.82 -20.43
CA SER A 245 10.11 0.38 -20.20
C SER A 245 11.54 -0.14 -20.30
N THR A 246 11.87 -1.17 -19.54
CA THR A 246 13.14 -1.85 -19.68
C THR A 246 12.92 -3.10 -20.53
N PRO A 247 13.59 -3.25 -21.68
CA PRO A 247 13.48 -4.44 -22.52
C PRO A 247 13.75 -5.71 -21.70
N ASN A 248 12.90 -6.73 -21.86
CA ASN A 248 12.97 -8.02 -21.16
C ASN A 248 12.73 -7.97 -19.64
N GLU A 249 12.31 -6.84 -19.08
CA GLU A 249 11.98 -6.69 -17.66
C GLU A 249 10.50 -6.26 -17.52
N PRO A 250 9.53 -7.16 -17.83
CA PRO A 250 8.11 -6.81 -17.90
C PRO A 250 7.53 -6.32 -16.56
N ASN A 251 8.21 -6.63 -15.45
CA ASN A 251 7.82 -6.20 -14.12
C ASN A 251 8.14 -4.71 -13.87
N ILE A 252 9.09 -4.11 -14.60
CA ILE A 252 9.45 -2.70 -14.51
C ILE A 252 8.37 -1.87 -15.23
N SER A 253 7.73 -0.97 -14.48
CA SER A 253 6.69 -0.08 -14.98
C SER A 253 6.93 1.33 -14.46
N SER A 254 6.37 2.32 -15.15
CA SER A 254 6.44 3.72 -14.74
C SER A 254 5.67 3.98 -13.45
N THR A 255 6.21 4.83 -12.57
CA THR A 255 5.47 5.33 -11.42
C THR A 255 4.29 6.17 -11.88
N ARG A 256 3.09 5.86 -11.38
CA ARG A 256 1.83 6.57 -11.64
C ARG A 256 1.54 7.60 -10.57
N TRP A 257 1.69 7.22 -9.31
CA TRP A 257 1.51 8.10 -8.16
C TRP A 257 2.32 7.63 -6.96
N ARG A 258 2.38 8.48 -5.94
CA ARG A 258 3.06 8.26 -4.67
C ARG A 258 2.14 8.63 -3.52
N THR A 259 2.25 7.90 -2.42
CA THR A 259 1.54 8.22 -1.17
C THR A 259 2.52 8.40 -0.03
N VAL A 260 2.16 9.25 0.93
CA VAL A 260 2.86 9.39 2.21
C VAL A 260 1.82 9.43 3.34
N ALA A 261 1.83 8.40 4.18
CA ALA A 261 0.93 8.25 5.32
C ALA A 261 1.67 8.60 6.62
N HIS A 262 1.27 9.68 7.28
CA HIS A 262 1.76 10.03 8.60
C HIS A 262 0.86 9.41 9.67
N HIS A 263 1.40 8.45 10.42
CA HIS A 263 0.59 7.57 11.27
C HIS A 263 -0.01 8.31 12.47
N THR A 264 0.82 9.01 13.26
CA THR A 264 0.36 9.68 14.49
C THR A 264 -0.48 10.92 14.23
N ARG A 265 -0.19 11.68 13.16
CA ARG A 265 -0.98 12.85 12.76
C ARG A 265 -2.19 12.49 11.89
N LYS A 266 -2.28 11.25 11.42
CA LYS A 266 -3.34 10.74 10.55
C LYS A 266 -3.51 11.59 9.27
N LEU A 267 -2.39 11.86 8.61
CA LEU A 267 -2.35 12.58 7.34
C LEU A 267 -2.05 11.59 6.22
N TYR A 268 -2.82 11.66 5.14
CA TYR A 268 -2.61 10.84 3.95
C TYR A 268 -2.34 11.74 2.76
N CYS A 269 -1.07 11.86 2.38
CA CYS A 269 -0.61 12.65 1.25
C CYS A 269 -0.66 11.83 -0.04
N PHE A 270 -1.05 12.46 -1.14
CA PHE A 270 -1.07 11.87 -2.47
C PHE A 270 -0.36 12.80 -3.47
N GLU A 271 0.45 12.21 -4.34
CA GLU A 271 1.14 12.92 -5.42
C GLU A 271 1.07 12.08 -6.70
N SER A 272 0.43 12.61 -7.74
CA SER A 272 0.50 12.02 -9.08
C SER A 272 1.89 12.23 -9.69
N ALA A 273 2.33 11.30 -10.54
CA ALA A 273 3.51 11.48 -11.37
C ALA A 273 3.23 12.28 -12.66
N LEU A 274 1.96 12.47 -13.00
CA LEU A 274 1.51 13.15 -14.21
C LEU A 274 0.98 14.56 -13.95
N THR A 275 0.37 14.78 -12.79
CA THR A 275 -0.11 16.10 -12.37
C THR A 275 0.92 16.74 -11.45
N PRO A 276 1.43 17.96 -11.74
CA PRO A 276 2.50 18.60 -10.98
C PRO A 276 1.99 19.24 -9.68
N ASN A 277 1.41 18.43 -8.79
CA ASN A 277 0.87 18.87 -7.51
C ASN A 277 0.89 17.77 -6.45
N VAL A 278 0.91 18.19 -5.19
CA VAL A 278 0.77 17.34 -4.01
C VAL A 278 -0.30 17.92 -3.09
N PHE A 279 -1.16 17.05 -2.59
CA PHE A 279 -2.18 17.40 -1.59
C PHE A 279 -2.20 16.35 -0.49
N TRP A 280 -2.96 16.62 0.57
CA TRP A 280 -3.14 15.66 1.65
C TRP A 280 -4.54 15.69 2.23
N VAL A 281 -4.92 14.57 2.82
CA VAL A 281 -6.18 14.39 3.51
C VAL A 281 -5.87 14.28 5.00
N ASP A 282 -6.45 15.16 5.81
CA ASP A 282 -6.41 15.03 7.26
C ASP A 282 -7.58 14.17 7.72
N LEU A 283 -7.30 12.94 8.15
CA LEU A 283 -8.32 11.99 8.57
C LEU A 283 -9.11 12.50 9.79
N ASN A 284 -8.55 13.41 10.60
CA ASN A 284 -9.25 13.98 11.76
C ASN A 284 -10.36 14.96 11.35
N LYS A 285 -10.45 15.33 10.06
CA LYS A 285 -11.49 16.21 9.52
C LYS A 285 -12.57 15.47 8.74
N LEU A 286 -12.46 14.14 8.64
CA LEU A 286 -13.45 13.28 8.03
C LEU A 286 -14.38 12.71 9.09
N ASP A 287 -15.64 12.48 8.71
CA ASP A 287 -16.61 11.78 9.52
C ASP A 287 -16.57 10.28 9.20
N PHE A 288 -16.22 9.47 10.19
CA PHE A 288 -16.16 8.01 10.10
C PHE A 288 -17.21 7.33 10.99
N ASP A 289 -18.15 8.08 11.56
CA ASP A 289 -19.16 7.50 12.45
C ASP A 289 -20.02 6.46 11.71
N GLU A 290 -20.55 5.51 12.47
CA GLU A 290 -21.45 4.50 11.93
C GLU A 290 -22.70 5.19 11.32
N GLY A 291 -22.96 4.88 10.05
CA GLY A 291 -24.05 5.51 9.28
C GLY A 291 -23.66 6.77 8.52
N ALA A 292 -22.43 7.29 8.67
CA ALA A 292 -21.91 8.33 7.81
C ALA A 292 -21.86 7.85 6.34
N PRO A 293 -22.02 8.74 5.35
CA PRO A 293 -21.94 8.35 3.95
C PRO A 293 -20.50 8.00 3.55
N VAL A 294 -20.35 7.01 2.68
CA VAL A 294 -19.09 6.82 1.92
C VAL A 294 -18.87 8.06 1.06
N ARG A 295 -17.62 8.54 1.02
CA ARG A 295 -17.26 9.69 0.21
C ARG A 295 -16.10 9.38 -0.72
N LYS A 296 -16.08 10.06 -1.85
CA LYS A 296 -15.10 9.91 -2.92
C LYS A 296 -14.45 11.27 -3.21
N LEU A 297 -13.15 11.25 -3.42
CA LEU A 297 -12.40 12.31 -4.08
C LEU A 297 -12.00 11.79 -5.46
N ALA A 298 -12.68 12.29 -6.49
CA ALA A 298 -12.43 11.88 -7.86
C ALA A 298 -11.14 12.55 -8.38
N LEU A 299 -10.11 11.76 -8.68
CA LEU A 299 -8.83 12.25 -9.22
C LEU A 299 -8.88 12.47 -10.73
N GLY A 300 -9.88 11.89 -11.42
CA GLY A 300 -10.04 12.00 -12.86
C GLY A 300 -9.10 11.07 -13.63
N SER A 301 -9.27 10.99 -14.95
CA SER A 301 -8.39 10.18 -15.82
C SER A 301 -6.95 10.68 -15.71
N ASP A 302 -6.00 9.74 -15.59
CA ASP A 302 -4.58 10.03 -15.33
C ASP A 302 -4.35 11.06 -14.19
N ASP A 303 -5.20 11.02 -13.15
CA ASP A 303 -5.16 11.93 -11.99
C ASP A 303 -5.20 13.43 -12.36
N SER A 304 -5.90 13.79 -13.43
CA SER A 304 -5.91 15.14 -14.00
C SER A 304 -6.62 16.21 -13.16
N ASN A 305 -7.47 15.83 -12.20
CA ASN A 305 -8.12 16.79 -11.31
C ASN A 305 -7.10 17.34 -10.29
N VAL A 306 -6.95 18.66 -10.27
CA VAL A 306 -5.93 19.32 -9.46
C VAL A 306 -6.48 19.69 -8.08
N PHE A 307 -5.83 19.17 -7.05
CA PHE A 307 -6.11 19.43 -5.64
C PHE A 307 -4.85 19.98 -4.96
N ALA A 308 -4.97 20.92 -4.03
CA ALA A 308 -3.82 21.52 -3.35
C ALA A 308 -4.09 21.70 -1.86
N GLY A 309 -3.06 21.50 -1.05
CA GLY A 309 -3.17 21.67 0.39
C GLY A 309 -3.92 20.52 1.06
N GLU A 310 -4.68 20.85 2.10
CA GLU A 310 -5.54 19.90 2.80
C GLU A 310 -6.91 19.83 2.11
N THR A 311 -7.37 18.63 1.73
CA THR A 311 -8.50 18.46 0.80
C THR A 311 -9.61 17.52 1.26
N SER A 312 -9.69 17.19 2.56
CA SER A 312 -10.80 16.40 3.13
C SER A 312 -12.18 16.97 2.78
N ALA A 313 -12.33 18.30 2.75
CA ALA A 313 -13.60 18.97 2.44
C ALA A 313 -14.05 18.80 0.97
N SER A 314 -13.17 18.35 0.07
CA SER A 314 -13.47 18.08 -1.33
C SER A 314 -14.02 16.67 -1.56
N PHE A 315 -14.12 15.83 -0.53
CA PHE A 315 -14.75 14.52 -0.62
C PHE A 315 -16.28 14.66 -0.70
N GLU A 316 -16.84 14.16 -1.80
CA GLU A 316 -18.28 14.18 -2.07
C GLU A 316 -18.91 12.83 -1.73
N ALA A 317 -20.14 12.82 -1.23
CA ALA A 317 -20.85 11.58 -0.98
C ALA A 317 -21.02 10.80 -2.29
N ALA A 318 -20.73 9.50 -2.25
CA ALA A 318 -20.79 8.64 -3.42
C ALA A 318 -21.26 7.24 -3.03
N GLU A 319 -21.85 6.52 -3.97
CA GLU A 319 -22.06 5.09 -3.83
C GLU A 319 -20.71 4.37 -3.72
N ALA A 320 -20.59 3.45 -2.76
CA ALA A 320 -19.37 2.68 -2.59
C ALA A 320 -19.07 1.87 -3.85
N PHE A 321 -17.82 1.88 -4.28
CA PHE A 321 -17.40 1.02 -5.38
C PHE A 321 -17.52 -0.46 -5.02
N THR A 322 -17.66 -1.32 -6.04
CA THR A 322 -17.81 -2.76 -5.84
C THR A 322 -16.46 -3.45 -5.93
N PHE A 323 -16.05 -4.15 -4.86
CA PHE A 323 -14.86 -4.98 -4.88
C PHE A 323 -14.99 -6.13 -5.89
N LEU A 324 -13.96 -6.32 -6.71
CA LEU A 324 -13.88 -7.44 -7.65
C LEU A 324 -13.87 -8.76 -6.88
N GLY A 325 -14.79 -9.66 -7.20
CA GLY A 325 -14.80 -11.02 -6.68
C GLY A 325 -14.27 -12.02 -7.70
N LEU A 326 -14.47 -13.30 -7.41
CA LEU A 326 -14.25 -14.37 -8.38
C LEU A 326 -15.21 -14.25 -9.56
N ASN A 327 -14.68 -14.26 -10.77
CA ASN A 327 -15.43 -14.51 -11.99
C ASN A 327 -15.98 -15.94 -11.92
N LYS A 328 -17.30 -16.08 -11.99
CA LYS A 328 -17.97 -17.39 -12.12
C LYS A 328 -17.97 -17.87 -13.55
#